data_AF-A0A0F9SET0-F1
#
_entry.id   AF-A0A0F9SET0-F1
#
_cell.length_a   1.000
_cell.length_b   1.000
_cell.length_c   1.000
_cell.angle_alpha   90.00
_cell.angle_beta   90.00
_cell.angle_gamma   90.00
#
_symmetry.space_group_name_H-M   'P 1'
#
loop_
_entity.id
_entity.type
_entity.pdbx_description
1 polymer ?
#
loop_
_entity_poly.entity_id
_entity_poly.type
_entity_poly.pdbx_seq_one_letter_code
_entity_poly.pdbx_strand_id
1 'polypeptide(L)'
;MVDVEKSCQSKVSSVVIVGKKSWNTKNTTKNIIKNIGKRKKMMNNTKFECGTCRKKKTRREVKIISKIVTCRPCLKERRAKHREYLKRDICGIRKRSDLVKEWAEKRKNQERLNKQLPPKIKGQKKKGWGSINPYRGIYLSSVEKQIIYKKYAHLGSDFAKERLHKITEHFNQMIAKKKEEGKTTEEINRTFKEEFSKLIMQEE
;
A
#
# COMPACT_ATOMS: atom_id res chain seq x y z
N MET A 1 20.24 7.16 42.01
CA MET A 1 19.86 6.12 42.98
C MET A 1 19.39 6.80 44.24
N VAL A 2 18.07 6.91 44.45
CA VAL A 2 17.43 6.79 45.78
C VAL A 2 16.00 6.36 45.51
N ASP A 3 15.71 5.10 45.79
CA ASP A 3 14.38 4.52 45.75
C ASP A 3 13.54 5.06 46.91
N VAL A 4 12.31 5.46 46.61
CA VAL A 4 11.30 5.83 47.60
C VAL A 4 10.26 4.73 47.66
N GLU A 5 10.50 3.74 48.51
CA GLU A 5 9.43 2.92 49.08
C GLU A 5 9.01 3.55 50.40
N LYS A 6 7.80 4.11 50.44
CA LYS A 6 7.06 4.27 51.70
C LYS A 6 5.61 3.84 51.51
N SER A 7 5.41 2.58 51.89
CA SER A 7 4.17 2.05 52.46
C SER A 7 3.56 3.05 53.44
N CYS A 8 2.28 3.37 53.28
CA CYS A 8 1.47 3.96 54.34
C CYS A 8 0.03 3.44 54.22
N GLN A 9 -0.24 2.43 55.03
CA GLN A 9 -1.56 1.92 55.38
C GLN A 9 -2.44 3.08 55.88
N SER A 10 -3.53 3.37 55.17
CA SER A 10 -4.57 4.26 55.68
C SER A 10 -5.60 3.45 56.47
N LYS A 11 -5.44 3.54 57.79
CA LYS A 11 -6.42 3.33 58.87
C LYS A 11 -7.82 2.92 58.41
N VAL A 12 -8.13 1.64 58.52
CA VAL A 12 -9.51 1.15 58.59
C VAL A 12 -10.03 1.49 59.98
N SER A 13 -10.86 2.53 60.09
CA SER A 13 -11.64 2.77 61.30
C SER A 13 -12.72 1.69 61.40
N SER A 14 -12.46 0.68 62.22
CA SER A 14 -13.47 -0.30 62.66
C SER A 14 -14.51 0.43 63.50
N VAL A 15 -15.64 0.78 62.88
CA VAL A 15 -16.83 1.24 63.60
C VAL A 15 -17.43 0.03 64.32
N VAL A 16 -17.10 -0.12 65.60
CA VAL A 16 -17.76 -1.07 66.50
C VAL A 16 -19.19 -0.57 66.74
N ILE A 17 -20.17 -1.22 66.13
CA ILE A 17 -21.58 -0.98 66.42
C ILE A 17 -21.95 -1.84 67.63
N VAL A 18 -21.78 -1.28 68.83
CA VAL A 18 -22.32 -1.83 70.07
C VAL A 18 -23.85 -1.70 70.04
N GLY A 19 -24.53 -2.83 70.19
CA GLY A 19 -25.97 -2.93 70.02
C GLY A 19 -26.80 -2.12 71.02
N LYS A 20 -27.74 -1.33 70.48
CA LYS A 20 -29.00 -0.99 71.14
C LYS A 20 -30.15 -1.37 70.20
N LYS A 21 -31.09 -2.17 70.70
CA LYS A 21 -32.22 -2.70 69.94
C LYS A 21 -33.18 -1.60 69.48
N SER A 22 -33.62 -1.80 68.23
CA SER A 22 -34.87 -1.39 67.59
C SER A 22 -35.33 0.06 67.73
N TRP A 23 -35.06 0.89 66.72
CA TRP A 23 -36.07 1.75 66.08
C TRP A 23 -35.70 1.93 64.59
N ASN A 24 -36.57 1.45 63.70
CA ASN A 24 -36.75 1.93 62.32
C ASN A 24 -35.61 1.80 61.26
N THR A 25 -34.82 0.72 61.26
CA THR A 25 -33.78 0.46 60.24
C THR A 25 -34.32 0.35 58.80
N LYS A 26 -35.58 -0.08 58.62
CA LYS A 26 -36.24 -0.14 57.30
C LYS A 26 -36.55 1.25 56.74
N ASN A 27 -36.83 2.26 57.56
CA ASN A 27 -37.11 3.62 57.09
C ASN A 27 -35.83 4.43 56.84
N THR A 28 -34.78 4.25 57.64
CA THR A 28 -33.46 4.87 57.39
C THR A 28 -32.81 4.34 56.12
N THR A 29 -32.82 3.02 55.89
CA THR A 29 -32.35 2.44 54.61
C THR A 29 -33.20 2.86 53.42
N LYS A 30 -34.54 2.89 53.54
CA LYS A 30 -35.42 3.46 52.50
C LYS A 30 -35.13 4.93 52.22
N ASN A 31 -34.83 5.75 53.23
CA ASN A 31 -34.46 7.16 53.04
C ASN A 31 -33.08 7.34 52.39
N ILE A 32 -32.10 6.52 52.75
CA ILE A 32 -30.77 6.50 52.10
C ILE A 32 -30.91 6.10 50.62
N ILE A 33 -31.66 5.03 50.32
CA ILE A 33 -31.91 4.58 48.93
C ILE A 33 -32.70 5.64 48.14
N LYS A 34 -33.72 6.25 48.74
CA LYS A 34 -34.46 7.38 48.14
C LYS A 34 -33.54 8.57 47.87
N ASN A 35 -32.60 8.88 48.77
CA ASN A 35 -31.65 9.99 48.60
C ASN A 35 -30.59 9.70 47.53
N ILE A 36 -30.10 8.46 47.42
CA ILE A 36 -29.22 8.02 46.32
C ILE A 36 -29.95 8.08 44.98
N GLY A 37 -31.22 7.65 44.94
CA GLY A 37 -32.09 7.74 43.76
C GLY A 37 -32.34 9.19 43.34
N LYS A 38 -32.58 10.11 44.29
CA LYS A 38 -32.72 11.55 44.04
C LYS A 38 -31.43 12.18 43.51
N ARG A 39 -30.26 11.87 44.10
CA ARG A 39 -28.95 12.32 43.59
C ARG A 39 -28.66 11.81 42.17
N LYS A 40 -28.96 10.54 41.87
CA LYS A 40 -28.86 9.99 40.51
C LYS A 40 -29.81 10.67 39.52
N LYS A 41 -31.03 11.04 39.94
CA LYS A 41 -31.96 11.84 39.11
C LYS A 41 -31.42 13.25 38.86
N MET A 42 -30.87 13.94 39.87
CA MET A 42 -30.29 15.28 39.70
C MET A 42 -29.06 15.30 38.77
N MET A 43 -28.18 14.29 38.84
CA MET A 43 -27.03 14.17 37.94
C MET A 43 -27.42 13.86 36.47
N ASN A 44 -28.59 13.27 36.23
CA ASN A 44 -29.08 13.02 34.88
C ASN A 44 -29.72 14.27 34.24
N ASN A 45 -30.23 15.20 35.05
CA ASN A 45 -30.81 16.46 34.58
C ASN A 45 -29.79 17.58 34.35
N THR A 46 -28.54 17.38 34.79
CA THR A 46 -27.47 18.36 34.54
C THR A 46 -27.13 18.37 33.06
N LYS A 47 -27.40 19.50 32.39
CA LYS A 47 -27.09 19.71 30.99
C LYS A 47 -25.66 20.26 30.88
N PHE A 48 -24.84 19.63 30.05
CA PHE A 48 -23.47 20.03 29.77
C PHE A 48 -23.39 20.63 28.38
N GLU A 49 -22.68 21.74 28.24
CA GLU A 49 -22.45 22.38 26.95
C GLU A 49 -21.26 21.74 26.23
N CYS A 50 -21.44 21.41 24.95
CA CYS A 50 -20.35 20.89 24.13
C CYS A 50 -19.44 22.03 23.64
N GLY A 51 -18.13 21.94 23.88
CA GLY A 51 -17.17 22.94 23.40
C GLY A 51 -17.08 23.05 21.86
N THR A 52 -17.52 22.04 21.11
CA THR A 52 -17.45 22.04 19.63
C THR A 52 -18.71 22.60 18.97
N CYS A 53 -19.90 22.18 19.43
CA CYS A 53 -21.17 22.55 18.81
C CYS A 53 -22.04 23.46 19.67
N ARG A 54 -21.59 23.80 20.89
CA ARG A 54 -22.28 24.67 21.88
C ARG A 54 -23.70 24.23 22.27
N LYS A 55 -24.12 23.02 21.87
CA LYS A 55 -25.41 22.45 22.25
C LYS A 55 -25.33 21.90 23.67
N LYS A 56 -26.33 22.24 24.49
CA LYS A 56 -26.56 21.69 25.83
C LYS A 56 -27.10 20.27 25.70
N LYS A 57 -26.36 19.29 26.21
CA LYS A 57 -26.68 17.87 26.12
C LYS A 57 -26.67 17.19 27.48
N THR A 58 -27.33 16.05 27.58
CA THR A 58 -27.35 15.30 28.83
C THR A 58 -26.01 14.62 29.10
N ARG A 59 -25.74 14.26 30.36
CA ARG A 59 -24.51 13.55 30.77
C ARG A 59 -24.20 12.31 29.93
N ARG A 60 -25.24 11.59 29.46
CA ARG A 60 -25.11 10.37 28.65
C ARG A 60 -24.53 10.64 27.26
N GLU A 61 -24.81 11.81 26.70
CA GLU A 61 -24.49 12.19 25.32
C GLU A 61 -23.16 12.91 25.17
N VAL A 62 -22.50 13.25 26.28
CA VAL A 62 -21.23 13.96 26.32
C VAL A 62 -20.12 13.06 26.88
N LYS A 63 -18.89 13.33 26.46
CA LYS A 63 -17.67 12.80 27.08
C LYS A 63 -16.80 13.98 27.51
N ILE A 64 -16.17 13.84 28.67
CA ILE A 64 -15.17 14.79 29.15
C ILE A 64 -13.81 14.20 28.81
N ILE A 65 -13.02 14.90 28.01
CA ILE A 65 -11.67 14.51 27.60
C ILE A 65 -10.77 15.70 27.90
N SER A 66 -9.75 15.49 28.74
CA SER A 66 -8.79 16.56 29.11
C SER A 66 -9.47 17.86 29.54
N LYS A 67 -10.46 17.76 30.45
CA LYS A 67 -11.29 18.87 30.95
C LYS A 67 -12.23 19.53 29.93
N ILE A 68 -12.21 19.14 28.66
CA ILE A 68 -13.12 19.65 27.62
C ILE A 68 -14.34 18.74 27.50
N VAL A 69 -15.54 19.31 27.60
CA VAL A 69 -16.80 18.61 27.34
C VAL A 69 -17.04 18.54 25.84
N THR A 70 -17.11 17.34 25.28
CA THR A 70 -17.38 17.12 23.86
C THR A 70 -18.60 16.21 23.68
N CYS A 71 -19.49 16.59 22.76
CA CYS A 71 -20.64 15.77 22.42
C CYS A 71 -20.20 14.50 21.67
N ARG A 72 -20.86 13.36 21.92
CA ARG A 72 -20.55 12.09 21.23
C ARG A 72 -20.59 12.21 19.70
N PRO A 73 -21.58 12.89 19.06
CA PRO A 73 -21.57 13.13 17.61
C PRO A 73 -20.34 13.90 17.13
N CYS A 74 -20.02 15.00 17.79
CA CYS A 74 -18.87 15.86 17.52
C CYS A 74 -17.56 15.06 17.60
N LEU A 75 -17.44 14.22 18.64
CA LEU A 75 -16.30 13.34 18.81
C LEU A 75 -16.21 12.28 17.71
N LYS A 76 -17.35 11.73 17.28
CA LYS A 76 -17.42 10.75 16.18
C LYS A 76 -16.96 11.37 14.86
N GLU A 77 -17.41 12.58 14.54
CA GLU A 77 -16.98 13.34 13.36
C GLU A 77 -15.49 13.67 13.42
N ARG A 78 -15.01 14.20 14.55
CA ARG A 78 -13.57 14.51 14.72
C ARG A 78 -12.69 13.27 14.51
N ARG A 79 -13.09 12.13 15.08
CA ARG A 79 -12.39 10.85 14.89
C ARG A 79 -12.49 10.35 13.45
N ALA A 80 -13.61 10.56 12.77
CA ALA A 80 -13.76 10.20 11.37
C ALA A 80 -12.81 11.01 10.49
N LYS A 81 -12.78 12.34 10.66
CA LYS A 81 -11.84 13.24 9.96
C LYS A 81 -10.39 12.86 10.22
N HIS A 82 -10.02 12.62 11.48
CA HIS A 82 -8.65 12.22 11.83
C HIS A 82 -8.25 10.87 11.21
N ARG A 83 -9.15 9.88 11.20
CA ARG A 83 -8.88 8.60 10.53
C ARG A 83 -8.78 8.75 9.01
N GLU A 84 -9.54 9.65 8.42
CA GLU A 84 -9.43 9.93 6.99
C GLU A 84 -8.08 10.58 6.66
N TYR A 85 -7.69 11.62 7.41
CA TYR A 85 -6.37 12.24 7.33
C TYR A 85 -5.24 11.20 7.41
N LEU A 86 -5.24 10.37 8.46
CA LEU A 86 -4.22 9.31 8.61
C LEU A 86 -4.17 8.35 7.41
N LYS A 87 -5.33 7.96 6.89
CA LYS A 87 -5.40 7.04 5.74
C LYS A 87 -4.88 7.66 4.45
N ARG A 88 -5.19 8.93 4.18
CA ARG A 88 -4.83 9.61 2.93
C ARG A 88 -3.41 10.16 2.97
N ASP A 89 -3.11 10.95 4.00
CA ASP A 89 -1.94 11.82 4.01
C ASP A 89 -0.72 11.13 4.63
N ILE A 90 -0.94 10.20 5.57
CA ILE A 90 0.16 9.43 6.18
C ILE A 90 0.33 8.06 5.51
N CYS A 91 -0.74 7.27 5.42
CA CYS A 91 -0.65 5.91 4.88
C CYS A 91 -0.73 5.83 3.34
N GLY A 92 -1.07 6.91 2.65
CA GLY A 92 -1.19 6.92 1.18
C GLY A 92 -2.30 6.03 0.60
N ILE A 93 -3.23 5.55 1.43
CA ILE A 93 -4.30 4.64 1.01
C ILE A 93 -5.32 5.47 0.22
N ARG A 94 -5.54 5.13 -1.07
CA ARG A 94 -6.54 5.78 -1.94
C ARG A 94 -7.95 5.23 -1.75
N LYS A 95 -9.01 5.97 -2.12
CA LYS A 95 -10.38 5.42 -2.06
C LYS A 95 -10.57 4.46 -3.22
N ARG A 96 -11.26 3.35 -2.96
CA ARG A 96 -11.62 2.40 -4.02
C ARG A 96 -12.47 3.06 -5.12
N SER A 97 -13.32 4.02 -4.76
CA SER A 97 -14.10 4.81 -5.72
C SER A 97 -13.23 5.54 -6.74
N ASP A 98 -12.12 6.11 -6.27
CA ASP A 98 -11.24 6.94 -7.09
C ASP A 98 -10.45 6.05 -8.05
N LEU A 99 -9.98 4.89 -7.56
CA LEU A 99 -9.35 3.86 -8.37
C LEU A 99 -10.29 3.31 -9.46
N VAL A 100 -11.56 3.08 -9.13
CA VAL A 100 -12.55 2.59 -10.11
C VAL A 100 -12.79 3.63 -11.19
N LYS A 101 -12.88 4.92 -10.85
CA LYS A 101 -13.00 6.01 -11.83
C LYS A 101 -11.76 6.08 -12.73
N GLU A 102 -10.57 6.04 -12.15
CA GLU A 102 -9.31 6.06 -12.89
C GLU A 102 -9.21 4.88 -13.88
N TRP A 103 -9.62 3.68 -13.46
CA TRP A 103 -9.62 2.49 -14.33
C TRP A 103 -10.67 2.57 -15.45
N ALA A 104 -11.83 3.15 -15.17
CA ALA A 104 -12.84 3.39 -16.19
C ALA A 104 -12.35 4.39 -17.25
N GLU A 105 -11.67 5.45 -16.81
CA GLU A 105 -11.09 6.45 -17.70
C GLU A 105 -9.94 5.89 -18.55
N LYS A 106 -9.04 5.10 -17.94
CA LYS A 106 -7.99 4.37 -18.68
C LYS A 106 -8.58 3.45 -19.75
N ARG A 107 -9.65 2.71 -19.45
CA ARG A 107 -10.34 1.87 -20.45
C ARG A 107 -10.91 2.69 -21.61
N LYS A 108 -11.57 3.82 -21.33
CA LYS A 108 -12.09 4.71 -22.37
C LYS A 108 -10.99 5.28 -23.26
N ASN A 109 -9.87 5.70 -22.68
CA ASN A 109 -8.74 6.21 -23.45
C ASN A 109 -8.09 5.12 -24.31
N GLN A 110 -7.99 3.89 -23.79
CA GLN A 110 -7.49 2.76 -24.54
C GLN A 110 -8.42 2.36 -25.69
N GLU A 111 -9.74 2.43 -25.51
CA GLU A 111 -10.71 2.23 -26.59
C GLU A 111 -10.59 3.31 -27.67
N ARG A 112 -10.41 4.58 -27.30
CA ARG A 112 -10.18 5.68 -28.26
C ARG A 112 -8.92 5.44 -29.09
N LEU A 113 -7.81 5.08 -28.44
CA LEU A 113 -6.56 4.73 -29.11
C LEU A 113 -6.74 3.52 -30.05
N ASN A 114 -7.44 2.48 -29.60
CA ASN A 114 -7.71 1.30 -30.42
C ASN A 114 -8.60 1.60 -31.64
N LYS A 115 -9.50 2.60 -31.57
CA LYS A 115 -10.30 3.05 -32.72
C LYS A 115 -9.48 3.82 -33.76
N GLN A 116 -8.40 4.48 -33.35
CA GLN A 116 -7.48 5.17 -34.28
C GLN A 116 -6.52 4.22 -34.98
N LEU A 117 -6.33 3.00 -34.45
CA LEU A 117 -5.51 1.98 -35.09
C LEU A 117 -6.29 1.30 -36.23
N PRO A 118 -5.62 1.00 -37.36
CA PRO A 118 -6.25 0.26 -38.45
C PRO A 118 -6.84 -1.06 -37.92
N PRO A 119 -8.01 -1.49 -38.41
CA PRO A 119 -8.69 -2.68 -37.92
C PRO A 119 -7.77 -3.90 -38.02
N LYS A 120 -7.64 -4.65 -36.92
CA LYS A 120 -6.87 -5.89 -36.91
C LYS A 120 -7.45 -6.85 -37.95
N ILE A 121 -6.66 -7.16 -38.97
CA ILE A 121 -6.96 -8.17 -39.98
C ILE A 121 -7.19 -9.50 -39.25
N LYS A 122 -8.43 -10.01 -39.28
CA LYS A 122 -8.79 -11.32 -38.72
C LYS A 122 -7.96 -12.39 -39.46
N GLY A 123 -7.14 -13.14 -38.72
CA GLY A 123 -6.32 -14.21 -39.28
C GLY A 123 -4.81 -14.06 -39.07
N GLN A 124 -4.31 -12.88 -38.72
CA GLN A 124 -2.93 -12.75 -38.26
C GLN A 124 -2.82 -13.32 -36.84
N LYS A 125 -2.30 -14.55 -36.73
CA LYS A 125 -1.72 -15.04 -35.47
C LYS A 125 -0.72 -13.98 -35.01
N LYS A 126 -1.06 -13.24 -33.95
CA LYS A 126 -0.07 -12.45 -33.22
C LYS A 126 1.02 -13.45 -32.85
N LYS A 127 2.16 -13.40 -33.54
CA LYS A 127 3.38 -14.03 -33.02
C LYS A 127 3.51 -13.40 -31.65
N GLY A 128 3.26 -14.20 -30.61
CA GLY A 128 3.40 -13.73 -29.25
C GLY A 128 4.78 -13.09 -29.20
N TRP A 129 4.84 -11.82 -28.78
CA TRP A 129 6.07 -11.29 -28.24
C TRP A 129 6.29 -12.13 -26.98
N GLY A 130 6.85 -13.33 -27.18
CA GLY A 130 7.34 -14.17 -26.11
C GLY A 130 8.19 -13.26 -25.27
N SER A 131 7.97 -13.33 -23.96
CA SER A 131 8.78 -12.63 -22.98
C SER A 131 10.22 -12.60 -23.50
N ILE A 132 10.73 -11.39 -23.73
CA ILE A 132 12.15 -11.17 -24.03
C ILE A 132 12.83 -11.60 -22.74
N ASN A 133 13.03 -12.90 -22.59
CA ASN A 133 13.87 -13.47 -21.59
C ASN A 133 15.26 -13.15 -22.12
N PRO A 134 15.99 -12.20 -21.50
CA PRO A 134 17.26 -11.72 -22.03
C PRO A 134 18.33 -12.83 -22.12
N TYR A 135 18.04 -14.01 -21.54
CA TYR A 135 18.89 -15.19 -21.52
C TYR A 135 18.44 -16.32 -22.47
N ARG A 136 17.38 -16.15 -23.28
CA ARG A 136 16.85 -17.23 -24.14
C ARG A 136 17.45 -17.37 -25.53
N GLY A 137 18.40 -16.52 -25.92
CA GLY A 137 19.03 -16.60 -27.23
C GLY A 137 20.53 -16.71 -27.11
N ILE A 138 21.06 -17.94 -27.19
CA ILE A 138 22.48 -18.17 -27.52
C ILE A 138 22.79 -17.62 -28.94
N TYR A 139 21.76 -17.27 -29.71
CA TYR A 139 21.83 -16.72 -31.06
C TYR A 139 21.54 -15.22 -31.09
N LEU A 140 22.03 -14.55 -32.15
CA LEU A 140 21.65 -13.18 -32.50
C LEU A 140 20.12 -13.03 -32.49
N SER A 141 19.64 -12.20 -31.58
CA SER A 141 18.25 -11.79 -31.50
C SER A 141 17.84 -10.99 -32.74
N SER A 142 16.54 -10.93 -33.02
CA SER A 142 16.02 -10.13 -34.14
C SER A 142 16.44 -8.65 -34.05
N VAL A 143 16.60 -8.13 -32.83
CA VAL A 143 17.05 -6.75 -32.59
C VAL A 143 18.52 -6.59 -32.98
N GLU A 144 19.38 -7.52 -32.57
CA GLU A 144 20.82 -7.48 -32.90
C GLU A 144 21.07 -7.64 -34.39
N LYS A 145 20.30 -8.52 -35.06
CA LYS A 145 20.35 -8.65 -36.53
C LYS A 145 19.95 -7.35 -37.23
N GLN A 146 18.95 -6.63 -36.69
CA GLN A 146 18.56 -5.33 -37.23
C GLN A 146 19.63 -4.26 -37.00
N ILE A 147 20.35 -4.28 -35.87
CA ILE A 147 21.46 -3.36 -35.61
C ILE A 147 22.59 -3.59 -36.62
N ILE A 148 23.00 -4.85 -36.82
CA ILE A 148 23.99 -5.22 -37.84
C ILE A 148 23.52 -4.77 -39.23
N TYR A 149 22.28 -5.08 -39.59
CA TYR A 149 21.74 -4.74 -40.91
C TYR A 149 21.73 -3.22 -41.12
N LYS A 150 21.25 -2.44 -40.15
CA LYS A 150 21.29 -0.97 -40.21
C LYS A 150 22.71 -0.43 -40.34
N LYS A 151 23.67 -1.03 -39.61
CA LYS A 151 25.09 -0.65 -39.69
C LYS A 151 25.63 -0.83 -41.11
N TYR A 152 25.34 -1.92 -41.80
CA TYR A 152 25.89 -2.19 -43.14
C TYR A 152 24.97 -1.79 -44.30
N ALA A 153 23.73 -1.37 -44.04
CA ALA A 153 22.74 -1.03 -45.07
C ALA A 153 23.21 0.11 -46.00
N HIS A 154 24.01 1.05 -45.49
CA HIS A 154 24.56 2.16 -46.28
C HIS A 154 25.57 1.70 -47.36
N LEU A 155 26.16 0.52 -47.22
CA LEU A 155 27.09 -0.07 -48.20
C LEU A 155 26.36 -0.92 -49.26
N GLY A 156 25.03 -1.08 -49.14
CA GLY A 156 24.20 -1.85 -50.06
C GLY A 156 23.46 -2.99 -49.35
N SER A 157 22.21 -3.22 -49.76
CA SER A 157 21.34 -4.22 -49.12
C SER A 157 21.90 -5.64 -49.19
N ASP A 158 22.50 -6.03 -50.32
CA ASP A 158 22.99 -7.39 -50.50
C ASP A 158 24.32 -7.61 -49.77
N PHE A 159 25.18 -6.58 -49.72
CA PHE A 159 26.37 -6.56 -48.87
C PHE A 159 26.01 -6.69 -47.39
N ALA A 160 24.98 -5.98 -46.93
CA ALA A 160 24.51 -6.06 -45.54
C ALA A 160 23.99 -7.46 -45.18
N LYS A 161 23.31 -8.15 -46.10
CA LYS A 161 22.85 -9.53 -45.91
C LYS A 161 24.03 -10.50 -45.84
N GLU A 162 24.99 -10.39 -46.75
CA GLU A 162 26.18 -11.24 -46.77
C GLU A 162 27.00 -11.05 -45.48
N ARG A 163 27.19 -9.81 -45.05
CA ARG A 163 27.90 -9.49 -43.81
C ARG A 163 27.18 -10.03 -42.59
N LEU A 164 25.85 -9.91 -42.53
CA LEU A 164 25.03 -10.50 -41.48
C LEU A 164 25.16 -12.03 -41.43
N HIS A 165 25.23 -12.69 -42.59
CA HIS A 165 25.45 -14.13 -42.68
C HIS A 165 26.80 -14.53 -42.07
N LYS A 166 27.89 -13.90 -42.51
CA LYS A 166 29.25 -14.17 -42.01
C LYS A 166 29.37 -13.97 -40.50
N ILE A 167 28.77 -12.90 -39.97
CA ILE A 167 28.75 -12.63 -38.53
C ILE A 167 27.96 -13.71 -37.79
N THR A 168 26.81 -14.12 -38.34
CA THR A 168 25.99 -15.19 -37.74
C THR A 168 26.73 -16.52 -37.70
N GLU A 169 27.45 -16.88 -38.77
CA GLU A 169 28.28 -18.08 -38.84
C GLU A 169 29.43 -18.04 -37.83
N HIS A 170 30.14 -16.92 -37.71
CA HIS A 170 31.19 -16.74 -36.71
C HIS A 170 30.68 -16.98 -35.29
N PHE A 171 29.53 -16.40 -34.94
CA PHE A 171 28.93 -16.63 -33.62
C PHE A 171 28.51 -18.08 -33.41
N ASN A 172 27.92 -18.73 -34.41
CA ASN A 172 27.55 -20.15 -34.34
C ASN A 172 28.78 -21.04 -34.08
N GLN A 173 29.90 -20.76 -34.74
CA GLN A 173 31.15 -21.49 -34.52
C GLN A 173 31.70 -21.25 -33.11
N MET A 174 31.65 -20.02 -32.61
CA MET A 174 32.11 -19.69 -31.26
C MET A 174 31.25 -20.39 -30.19
N ILE A 175 29.93 -20.43 -30.38
CA ILE A 175 29.00 -21.17 -29.51
C ILE A 175 29.32 -22.67 -29.52
N ALA A 176 29.56 -23.26 -30.69
CA ALA A 176 29.92 -24.67 -30.81
C ALA A 176 31.20 -24.98 -30.02
N LYS A 177 32.27 -24.19 -30.22
CA LYS A 177 33.54 -24.32 -29.48
C LYS A 177 33.35 -24.21 -27.97
N LYS A 178 32.57 -23.24 -27.50
CA LYS A 178 32.35 -23.03 -26.06
C LYS A 178 31.48 -24.11 -25.41
N LYS A 179 30.59 -24.74 -26.19
CA LYS A 179 29.84 -25.93 -25.74
C LYS A 179 30.74 -27.17 -25.64
N GLU A 180 31.66 -27.35 -26.59
CA GLU A 180 32.66 -28.42 -26.54
C GLU A 180 33.62 -28.25 -25.35
N GLU A 181 33.95 -27.00 -24.99
CA GLU A 181 34.69 -26.64 -23.78
C GLU A 181 33.90 -26.88 -22.46
N GLY A 182 32.65 -27.33 -22.52
CA GLY A 182 31.82 -27.64 -21.35
C GLY A 182 31.32 -26.42 -20.57
N LYS A 183 31.32 -25.22 -21.18
CA LYS A 183 30.91 -23.99 -20.49
C LYS A 183 29.41 -23.91 -20.27
N THR A 184 29.04 -23.21 -19.20
CA THR A 184 27.64 -22.95 -18.90
C THR A 184 27.04 -21.98 -19.92
N THR A 185 25.73 -22.06 -20.13
CA THR A 185 25.00 -21.20 -21.08
C THR A 185 25.11 -19.72 -20.73
N GLU A 186 25.27 -19.38 -19.45
CA GLU A 186 25.45 -18.01 -18.97
C GLU A 186 26.81 -17.42 -19.38
N GLU A 187 27.88 -18.21 -19.25
CA GLU A 187 29.23 -17.83 -19.68
C GLU A 187 29.28 -17.63 -21.20
N ILE A 188 28.65 -18.53 -21.96
CA ILE A 188 28.55 -18.41 -23.42
C ILE A 188 27.84 -17.11 -23.80
N ASN A 189 26.72 -16.79 -23.13
CA ASN A 189 25.98 -15.56 -23.39
C ASN A 189 26.79 -14.30 -23.03
N ARG A 190 27.57 -14.33 -21.95
CA ARG A 190 28.44 -13.22 -21.58
C ARG A 190 29.52 -12.97 -22.62
N THR A 191 30.27 -14.00 -23.01
CA THR A 191 31.29 -13.91 -24.06
C THR A 191 30.68 -13.46 -25.38
N PHE A 192 29.48 -13.95 -25.71
CA PHE A 192 28.75 -13.52 -26.90
C PHE A 192 28.48 -12.00 -26.90
N LYS A 193 27.99 -11.44 -25.79
CA LYS A 193 27.69 -10.00 -25.68
C LYS A 193 28.94 -9.13 -25.72
N GLU A 194 30.03 -9.60 -25.13
CA GLU A 194 31.33 -8.92 -25.18
C GLU A 194 31.85 -8.86 -26.63
N GLU A 195 31.86 -9.99 -27.34
CA GLU A 195 32.30 -10.06 -28.75
C GLU A 195 31.36 -9.28 -29.69
N PHE A 196 30.05 -9.33 -29.46
CA PHE A 196 29.07 -8.52 -30.21
C PHE A 196 29.30 -7.02 -30.02
N SER A 197 29.64 -6.58 -28.81
CA SER A 197 29.92 -5.17 -28.52
C SER A 197 31.20 -4.71 -29.20
N LYS A 198 32.24 -5.55 -29.23
CA LYS A 198 33.48 -5.26 -29.98
C LYS A 198 33.20 -5.06 -31.47
N LEU A 199 32.40 -5.93 -32.10
CA LEU A 199 32.03 -5.81 -33.52
C LEU A 199 31.27 -4.53 -33.84
N ILE A 200 30.46 -4.03 -32.91
CA ILE A 200 29.78 -2.74 -33.09
C ILE A 200 30.76 -1.58 -32.94
N MET A 201 31.66 -1.63 -31.95
CA MET A 201 32.58 -0.53 -31.61
C MET A 201 33.87 -0.45 -32.45
N GLN A 202 34.37 -1.54 -33.03
CA GLN A 202 35.66 -1.56 -33.75
C GLN A 202 35.66 -0.92 -35.15
N GLU A 203 34.56 -0.31 -35.60
CA GLU A 203 34.49 0.34 -36.92
C GLU A 203 33.83 1.73 -36.87
N GLU A 204 33.93 2.43 -35.73
CA GLU A 204 33.84 3.91 -35.65
C GLU A 204 35.26 4.50 -35.80
#